data_AF-A0A9D2PDL6-F1
#
_entry.id   AF-A0A9D2PDL6-F1
#
_cell.length_a   1.000
_cell.length_b   1.000
_cell.length_c   1.000
_cell.angle_alpha   90.00
_cell.angle_beta   90.00
_cell.angle_gamma   90.00
#
_symmetry.space_group_name_H-M   'P 1'
#
loop_
_entity.id
_entity.type
_entity.pdbx_description
1 polymer ?
#
loop_
_entity_poly.entity_id
_entity_poly.type
_entity_poly.pdbx_seq_one_letter_code
_entity_poly.pdbx_strand_id
1 'polypeptide(L)'
;MESNGKQLCYNCFKERDGQEGPCPWCGFDLAENEKKYPVALRAGTVLNQRYIVGRVLGQGGFGITYLAWDKSLNARVAVKEYMPNDMAARVGTTVSVAMKSRAEDFTYGLERFNEEARTLAKFMGQPNIAGVTDYFDENG
;
A
#
# COMPACT_ATOMS: atom_id res chain seq x y z
N MET A 1 5.21 22.67 26.45
CA MET A 1 6.07 21.64 25.81
C MET A 1 5.57 21.48 24.39
N GLU A 2 6.14 22.25 23.46
CA GLU A 2 5.83 22.12 22.04
C GLU A 2 6.41 20.77 21.59
N SER A 3 5.52 19.81 21.34
CA SER A 3 5.89 18.63 20.57
C SER A 3 6.23 19.14 19.18
N ASN A 4 7.53 19.33 18.90
CA ASN A 4 7.98 19.69 17.57
C ASN A 4 7.47 18.59 16.62
N GLY A 5 6.40 18.88 15.90
CA GLY A 5 5.53 17.93 15.18
C GLY A 5 6.21 17.38 13.94
N LYS A 6 7.37 16.76 14.12
CA LYS A 6 8.11 16.08 13.07
C LYS A 6 7.29 14.90 12.59
N GLN A 7 7.03 14.89 11.30
CA GLN A 7 6.25 13.88 10.61
C GLN A 7 7.06 13.34 9.43
N LEU A 8 6.83 12.07 9.09
CA LEU A 8 7.51 11.43 7.99
C LEU A 8 6.84 11.81 6.66
N CYS A 9 7.62 12.19 5.65
CA CYS A 9 7.08 12.27 4.29
C CYS A 9 6.82 10.87 3.74
N TYR A 10 5.58 10.56 3.39
CA TYR A 10 5.16 9.26 2.86
C TYR A 10 5.56 8.97 1.40
N ASN A 11 6.49 9.74 0.84
CA ASN A 11 7.13 9.44 -0.44
C ASN A 11 8.64 9.26 -0.30
N CYS A 12 9.34 10.26 0.24
CA CYS A 12 10.79 10.17 0.39
C CYS A 12 11.23 9.57 1.73
N PHE A 13 10.33 9.43 2.70
CA PHE A 13 10.58 8.96 4.07
C PHE A 13 11.64 9.79 4.82
N LYS A 14 11.72 11.09 4.52
CA LYS A 14 12.49 12.05 5.32
C LYS A 14 11.56 12.75 6.32
N GLU A 15 12.09 13.07 7.49
CA GLU A 15 11.40 13.92 8.47
C GLU A 15 11.16 15.32 7.89
N ARG A 16 10.00 15.88 8.22
CA ARG A 16 9.57 17.25 7.88
C ARG A 16 8.71 17.81 9.00
N ASP A 17 8.64 19.14 9.08
CA ASP A 17 7.76 19.84 10.01
C ASP A 17 6.33 19.81 9.44
N GLY A 18 5.45 19.05 10.10
CA GLY A 18 4.05 18.84 9.67
C GLY A 18 3.88 18.05 8.37
N GLN A 19 2.62 17.77 8.01
CA GLN A 19 2.27 17.05 6.77
C GLN A 19 1.61 17.94 5.70
N GLU A 20 1.35 19.21 5.99
CA GLU A 20 0.62 20.11 5.08
C GLU A 20 1.46 20.56 3.88
N GLY A 21 0.85 20.53 2.69
CA GLY A 21 1.47 20.98 1.45
C GLY A 21 2.65 20.12 0.95
N PRO A 22 3.29 20.55 -0.15
CA PRO A 22 4.35 19.79 -0.79
C PRO A 22 5.56 19.56 0.12
N CYS A 23 6.09 18.34 0.09
CA CYS A 23 7.29 18.01 0.84
C CYS A 23 8.50 18.83 0.34
N PRO A 24 9.27 19.48 1.23
CA PRO A 24 10.41 20.30 0.82
C PRO A 24 11.55 19.49 0.19
N TRP A 25 11.58 18.17 0.43
CA TRP A 25 12.64 17.28 -0.05
C TRP A 25 12.35 16.64 -1.41
N CYS A 26 11.08 16.46 -1.76
CA CYS A 26 10.70 15.68 -2.94
C CYS A 26 9.47 16.20 -3.69
N GLY A 27 8.85 17.30 -3.22
CA GLY A 27 7.66 17.90 -3.83
C GLY A 27 6.36 17.11 -3.67
N PHE A 28 6.38 15.94 -3.00
CA PHE A 28 5.17 15.15 -2.79
C PHE A 28 4.17 15.84 -1.87
N ASP A 29 2.93 15.97 -2.33
CA ASP A 29 1.79 16.46 -1.55
C ASP A 29 0.89 15.27 -1.14
N LEU A 30 0.67 15.12 0.17
CA LEU A 30 -0.16 14.05 0.71
C LEU A 30 -1.64 14.26 0.40
N ALA A 31 -2.15 15.49 0.52
CA ALA A 31 -3.55 15.79 0.31
C ALA A 31 -3.95 15.55 -1.15
N GLU A 32 -3.08 15.89 -2.10
CA GLU A 32 -3.30 15.55 -3.51
C GLU A 32 -3.35 14.03 -3.75
N ASN A 33 -2.50 13.26 -3.07
CA ASN A 33 -2.48 11.80 -3.19
C ASN A 33 -3.78 11.17 -2.65
N GLU A 34 -4.22 11.61 -1.47
CA GLU A 34 -5.46 11.13 -0.85
C GLU A 34 -6.70 11.49 -1.66
N LYS A 35 -6.74 12.71 -2.22
CA LYS A 35 -7.82 13.14 -3.11
C LYS A 35 -7.87 12.30 -4.39
N LYS A 36 -6.72 11.93 -4.93
CA LYS A 36 -6.62 11.11 -6.15
C LYS A 36 -7.02 9.66 -5.91
N TYR A 37 -6.75 9.10 -4.73
CA TYR A 37 -7.00 7.70 -4.40
C TYR A 37 -7.82 7.55 -3.10
N PRO A 38 -9.12 7.91 -3.12
CA PRO A 38 -9.94 8.00 -1.91
C PRO A 38 -10.21 6.65 -1.23
N VAL A 39 -10.09 5.54 -1.96
CA VAL A 39 -10.31 4.16 -1.48
C VAL A 39 -9.03 3.47 -1.03
N ALA A 40 -7.89 4.13 -1.15
CA ALA A 40 -6.59 3.58 -0.77
C ALA A 40 -6.41 3.60 0.76
N LEU A 41 -5.54 2.73 1.26
CA LEU A 41 -5.05 2.85 2.63
C LEU A 41 -4.42 4.23 2.85
N ARG A 42 -4.65 4.78 4.05
CA ARG A 42 -4.08 6.08 4.42
C ARG A 42 -2.58 5.95 4.58
N ALA A 43 -1.85 6.94 4.07
CA ALA A 43 -0.42 6.98 4.29
C ALA A 43 -0.13 7.07 5.79
N GLY A 44 0.88 6.33 6.26
CA GLY A 44 1.16 6.15 7.67
C GLY A 44 0.51 4.92 8.31
N THR A 45 -0.43 4.25 7.63
CA THR A 45 -0.93 2.93 8.08
C THR A 45 0.25 1.97 8.23
N VAL A 46 0.31 1.27 9.36
CA VAL A 46 1.34 0.27 9.63
C VAL A 46 0.75 -1.10 9.38
N LEU A 47 1.31 -1.83 8.42
CA LEU A 47 0.92 -3.21 8.07
C LEU A 47 1.92 -4.21 8.66
N ASN A 48 1.41 -5.32 9.15
CA ASN A 48 2.16 -6.42 9.76
C ASN A 48 3.19 -5.94 10.80
N GLN A 49 2.85 -4.85 11.51
CA GLN A 49 3.73 -4.14 12.45
C GLN A 49 5.11 -3.75 11.88
N ARG A 50 5.31 -3.78 10.56
CA ARG A 50 6.62 -3.66 9.89
C ARG A 50 6.63 -2.62 8.78
N TYR A 51 5.59 -2.59 7.95
CA TYR A 51 5.55 -1.78 6.74
C TYR A 51 4.75 -0.50 6.98
N ILE A 52 5.39 0.66 6.86
CA ILE A 52 4.69 1.95 6.92
C ILE A 52 4.24 2.29 5.50
N VAL A 53 2.93 2.31 5.26
CA VAL A 53 2.34 2.66 3.98
C VAL A 53 2.67 4.10 3.62
N GLY A 54 3.18 4.28 2.41
CA GLY A 54 3.47 5.55 1.78
C GLY A 54 2.41 5.93 0.74
N ARG A 55 2.81 6.70 -0.27
CA ARG A 55 1.94 7.07 -1.39
C ARG A 55 1.52 5.87 -2.23
N VAL A 56 0.39 6.01 -2.93
CA VAL A 56 0.00 5.09 -3.99
C VAL A 56 0.97 5.19 -5.18
N LEU A 57 1.48 4.03 -5.63
CA LEU A 57 2.25 3.86 -6.86
C LEU A 57 1.32 3.64 -8.06
N GLY A 58 0.23 2.90 -7.88
CA GLY A 58 -0.79 2.69 -8.90
C GLY A 58 -2.04 2.01 -8.33
N GLN A 59 -3.17 2.21 -9.00
CA GLN A 59 -4.44 1.55 -8.71
C GLN A 59 -4.98 0.99 -10.03
N GLY A 60 -5.33 -0.30 -10.04
CA GLY A 60 -5.86 -1.00 -11.21
C GLY A 60 -7.07 -1.86 -10.83
N GLY A 61 -7.56 -2.66 -11.78
CA GLY A 61 -8.76 -3.50 -11.58
C GLY A 61 -8.64 -4.55 -10.46
N PHE A 62 -7.42 -4.99 -10.16
CA PHE A 62 -7.15 -6.08 -9.21
C PHE A 62 -6.63 -5.61 -7.85
N GLY A 63 -6.39 -4.32 -7.66
CA GLY A 63 -5.85 -3.83 -6.40
C GLY A 63 -5.08 -2.52 -6.49
N ILE A 64 -4.43 -2.20 -5.37
CA ILE A 64 -3.68 -0.96 -5.17
C ILE A 64 -2.24 -1.31 -4.79
N THR A 65 -1.29 -0.69 -5.47
CA THR A 65 0.13 -0.81 -5.14
C THR A 65 0.59 0.45 -4.43
N TYR A 66 1.18 0.29 -3.26
CA TYR A 66 1.71 1.34 -2.41
C TYR A 66 3.24 1.30 -2.41
N LEU A 67 3.85 2.48 -2.29
CA LEU A 67 5.20 2.58 -1.76
C LEU A 67 5.10 2.35 -0.26
N ALA A 68 6.01 1.61 0.34
CA ALA A 68 6.08 1.47 1.79
C ALA A 68 7.52 1.53 2.28
N TRP A 69 7.68 1.84 3.57
CA TRP A 69 8.94 1.72 4.28
C TRP A 69 8.95 0.45 5.11
N ASP A 70 9.91 -0.43 4.83
CA ASP A 70 10.17 -1.61 5.64
C ASP A 70 11.08 -1.23 6.81
N LYS A 71 10.54 -1.25 8.04
CA LYS A 71 11.29 -0.92 9.26
C LYS A 71 12.41 -1.91 9.57
N SER A 72 12.29 -3.17 9.14
CA SER A 72 13.30 -4.20 9.41
C SER A 72 14.49 -4.07 8.48
N LEU A 73 14.25 -3.74 7.21
CA LEU A 73 15.30 -3.57 6.20
C LEU A 73 15.81 -2.13 6.06
N ASN A 74 15.11 -1.16 6.66
CA ASN A 74 15.34 0.28 6.43
C ASN A 74 15.39 0.62 4.94
N ALA A 75 14.42 0.09 4.20
CA ALA A 75 14.37 0.20 2.74
C ALA A 75 12.96 0.50 2.24
N ARG A 76 12.90 1.08 1.04
CA ARG A 76 11.64 1.28 0.31
C ARG A 76 11.25 -0.02 -0.38
N VAL A 77 9.99 -0.40 -0.23
CA VAL A 77 9.40 -1.58 -0.87
C VAL A 77 8.09 -1.21 -1.55
N ALA A 78 7.60 -2.07 -2.43
CA ALA A 78 6.25 -1.99 -2.96
C ALA A 78 5.35 -2.99 -2.22
N VAL A 79 4.18 -2.53 -1.77
CA VAL A 79 3.14 -3.39 -1.17
C VAL A 79 1.95 -3.38 -2.11
N LYS A 80 1.48 -4.55 -2.54
CA LYS A 80 0.28 -4.68 -3.37
C LYS A 80 -0.84 -5.22 -2.49
N GLU A 81 -1.93 -4.49 -2.41
CA GLU A 81 -3.16 -4.89 -1.71
C GLU A 81 -4.16 -5.40 -2.74
N TYR A 82 -4.76 -6.55 -2.48
CA TYR A 82 -5.87 -7.05 -3.27
C TYR A 82 -7.15 -6.28 -2.90
N MET A 83 -7.60 -5.41 -3.81
CA MET A 83 -8.75 -4.53 -3.61
C MET A 83 -9.50 -4.36 -4.96
N PRO A 84 -10.32 -5.34 -5.37
CA PRO A 84 -11.04 -5.26 -6.64
C PRO A 84 -12.11 -4.17 -6.61
N ASN A 85 -12.00 -3.19 -7.52
CA ASN A 85 -12.81 -1.95 -7.51
C ASN A 85 -14.33 -2.18 -7.56
N ASP A 86 -14.79 -3.25 -8.21
CA ASP A 86 -16.22 -3.50 -8.44
C ASP A 86 -16.87 -4.44 -7.40
N MET A 87 -16.09 -4.86 -6.40
CA MET A 87 -16.44 -6.00 -5.55
C MET A 87 -16.06 -5.81 -4.09
N ALA A 88 -15.21 -4.84 -3.78
CA ALA A 88 -14.74 -4.56 -2.43
C ALA A 88 -15.02 -3.12 -2.02
N ALA A 89 -15.45 -2.93 -0.77
CA ALA A 89 -15.60 -1.64 -0.13
C ALA A 89 -14.69 -1.57 1.10
N ARG A 90 -14.05 -0.42 1.30
CA ARG A 90 -13.21 -0.16 2.48
C ARG A 90 -14.00 0.59 3.54
N VAL A 91 -13.92 0.12 4.78
CA VAL A 91 -14.37 0.85 5.98
C VAL A 91 -13.18 0.97 6.93
N GLY A 92 -12.61 2.16 7.05
CA GLY A 92 -11.36 2.36 7.79
C GLY A 92 -10.17 1.71 7.09
N THR A 93 -9.55 0.70 7.71
CA THR A 93 -8.51 -0.13 7.08
C THR A 93 -9.06 -1.44 6.52
N THR A 94 -10.22 -1.90 7.00
CA THR A 94 -10.82 -3.19 6.66
C THR A 94 -11.41 -3.19 5.25
N VAL A 95 -11.12 -4.26 4.50
CA VAL A 95 -11.71 -4.55 3.19
C VAL A 95 -12.87 -5.53 3.38
N SER A 96 -14.00 -5.26 2.73
CA SER A 96 -15.18 -6.12 2.80
C SER A 96 -15.76 -6.34 1.41
N VAL A 97 -16.25 -7.56 1.15
CA VAL A 97 -16.93 -7.89 -0.11
C VAL A 97 -18.26 -7.13 -0.17
N ALA A 98 -18.39 -6.25 -1.16
CA ALA A 98 -19.54 -5.36 -1.31
C ALA A 98 -20.83 -6.09 -1.73
N MET A 99 -20.74 -7.29 -2.33
CA MET A 99 -21.90 -8.10 -2.75
C MET A 99 -21.66 -9.60 -2.61
N LYS A 100 -22.58 -10.32 -1.93
CA LYS A 100 -22.52 -11.79 -1.74
C LYS A 100 -22.54 -12.59 -3.06
N SER A 101 -23.20 -12.08 -4.10
CA SER A 101 -23.28 -12.72 -5.43
C SER A 101 -21.96 -12.74 -6.20
N ARG A 102 -20.92 -12.09 -5.68
CA ARG A 102 -19.60 -11.95 -6.30
C ARG A 102 -18.49 -12.57 -5.45
N ALA A 103 -18.86 -13.37 -4.44
CA ALA A 103 -17.90 -14.01 -3.54
C ALA A 103 -17.00 -15.02 -4.27
N GLU A 104 -17.54 -15.81 -5.19
CA GLU A 104 -16.78 -16.79 -5.98
C GLU A 104 -15.73 -16.11 -6.88
N ASP A 105 -16.12 -15.04 -7.57
CA ASP A 105 -15.21 -14.21 -8.38
C ASP A 105 -14.11 -13.56 -7.51
N PHE A 106 -14.45 -13.14 -6.28
CA PHE A 106 -13.50 -12.53 -5.36
C PHE A 106 -12.46 -13.56 -4.91
N THR A 107 -12.90 -14.77 -4.54
CA THR A 107 -12.03 -15.89 -4.17
C THR A 107 -11.14 -16.29 -5.35
N TYR A 108 -11.68 -16.41 -6.55
CA TYR A 108 -10.90 -16.73 -7.74
C TYR A 108 -9.83 -15.66 -8.04
N GLY A 109 -10.18 -14.37 -7.93
CA GLY A 109 -9.21 -13.29 -8.11
C GLY A 109 -8.12 -13.28 -7.02
N LEU A 110 -8.46 -13.61 -5.77
CA LEU A 110 -7.51 -13.74 -4.67
C LEU A 110 -6.55 -14.91 -4.90
N GLU A 111 -7.06 -16.05 -5.39
CA GLU A 111 -6.23 -17.19 -5.77
C GLU A 111 -5.22 -16.81 -6.86
N ARG A 112 -5.66 -16.10 -7.90
CA ARG A 112 -4.78 -15.59 -8.97
C ARG A 112 -3.75 -14.60 -8.47
N PHE A 113 -4.14 -13.70 -7.56
CA PHE A 113 -3.22 -12.76 -6.92
C PHE A 113 -2.12 -13.51 -6.16
N ASN A 114 -2.49 -14.56 -5.43
CA ASN A 114 -1.57 -15.41 -4.67
C ASN A 114 -0.66 -16.24 -5.60
N GLU A 115 -1.18 -16.71 -6.74
CA GLU A 115 -0.36 -17.37 -7.77
C GLU A 115 0.65 -16.43 -8.41
N GLU A 116 0.28 -15.18 -8.70
CA GLU A 116 1.19 -14.15 -9.22
C GLU A 116 2.32 -13.88 -8.22
N ALA A 117 1.98 -13.68 -6.94
CA ALA A 117 2.97 -13.48 -5.87
C ALA A 117 3.94 -14.66 -5.74
N ARG A 118 3.42 -15.90 -5.73
CA ARG A 118 4.24 -17.13 -5.71
C ARG A 118 5.12 -17.25 -6.94
N THR A 119 4.63 -16.84 -8.10
CA THR A 119 5.40 -16.90 -9.36
C THR A 119 6.54 -15.90 -9.32
N LEU A 120 6.29 -14.65 -8.95
CA LEU A 120 7.31 -13.61 -8.84
C LEU A 120 8.36 -13.91 -7.77
N ALA A 121 7.96 -14.53 -6.65
CA ALA A 121 8.89 -14.98 -5.61
C ALA A 121 9.97 -15.94 -6.14
N LYS A 122 9.65 -16.78 -7.14
CA LYS A 122 10.63 -17.69 -7.77
C LYS A 122 11.73 -16.96 -8.56
N PHE A 123 11.50 -15.70 -8.92
CA PHE A 123 12.44 -14.88 -9.68
C PHE A 123 13.17 -13.85 -8.80
N MET A 124 13.08 -13.97 -7.47
CA MET A 124 13.85 -13.13 -6.56
C MET A 124 15.35 -13.17 -6.89
N GLY A 125 15.97 -11.99 -6.97
CA GLY A 125 17.39 -11.83 -7.31
C GLY A 125 17.68 -11.62 -8.80
N GLN A 126 16.66 -11.70 -9.68
CA GLN A 126 16.84 -11.29 -11.07
C GLN A 126 16.73 -9.77 -11.22
N PRO A 127 17.73 -9.08 -11.81
CA PRO A 127 17.79 -7.61 -11.84
C PRO A 127 16.65 -6.94 -12.61
N ASN A 128 15.91 -7.68 -13.44
CA ASN A 128 14.84 -7.16 -14.28
C ASN A 128 13.44 -7.66 -13.88
N ILE A 129 13.31 -8.43 -12.79
CA ILE A 129 12.02 -8.97 -12.34
C ILE A 129 11.73 -8.46 -10.94
N ALA A 130 10.50 -7.97 -10.71
CA ALA A 130 10.07 -7.53 -9.40
C ALA A 130 10.12 -8.69 -8.40
N GLY A 131 11.01 -8.60 -7.40
CA GLY A 131 11.09 -9.57 -6.32
C GLY A 131 9.94 -9.41 -5.34
N VAL A 132 9.24 -10.50 -5.03
CA VAL A 132 8.26 -10.56 -3.94
C VAL A 132 8.96 -11.06 -2.69
N THR A 133 9.12 -10.20 -1.69
CA THR A 133 9.89 -10.50 -0.48
C THR A 133 9.06 -10.99 0.70
N ASP A 134 7.74 -10.78 0.67
CA ASP A 134 6.83 -11.14 1.77
C ASP A 134 5.38 -11.25 1.27
N TYR A 135 4.57 -12.05 1.95
CA TYR A 135 3.13 -12.19 1.75
C TYR A 135 2.45 -12.39 3.11
N PHE A 136 1.42 -11.60 3.41
CA PHE A 136 0.65 -11.69 4.65
C PHE A 136 -0.80 -11.34 4.42
N ASP A 137 -1.69 -11.97 5.20
CA ASP A 137 -3.12 -11.66 5.22
C ASP A 137 -3.41 -10.67 6.37
N GLU A 138 -3.92 -9.49 6.04
CA GLU A 138 -4.33 -8.46 7.00
C GLU A 138 -5.48 -7.64 6.40
N ASN A 139 -6.35 -7.11 7.25
CA ASN A 139 -7.53 -6.31 6.87
C ASN A 139 -8.73 -7.05 6.25
N GLY A 140 -8.77 -8.39 6.31
CA GLY A 140 -9.97 -9.20 6.03
C GLY A 140 -9.82 -10.20 4.90
#